data_AF-A0A7C6C8U2-F1
#
_entry.id   AF-A0A7C6C8U2-F1
#
_cell.length_a   1.000
_cell.length_b   1.000
_cell.length_c   1.000
_cell.angle_alpha   90.00
_cell.angle_beta   90.00
_cell.angle_gamma   90.00
#
_symmetry.space_group_name_H-M   'P 1'
#
loop_
_entity.id
_entity.type
_entity.pdbx_description
1 polymer ?
#
loop_
_entity_poly.entity_id
_entity_poly.type
_entity_poly.pdbx_seq_one_letter_code
_entity_poly.pdbx_strand_id
1 'polypeptide(L)' 'MSFEPRDGSIVLGGIPWLARMIDKARAKADGTIEDYIYPCPKDQDLLKKLSLTAEEFSAIVAESNSDEEIVEKVKANYRG' A
#
# COMPACT_ATOMS: atom_id res chain seq x y z
N MET A 1 7.89 -8.40 -18.57
CA MET A 1 6.59 -8.66 -17.93
C MET A 1 6.08 -7.31 -17.46
N SER A 2 4.84 -6.95 -17.81
CA SER A 2 4.25 -5.69 -17.36
C SER A 2 3.91 -5.81 -15.87
N PHE A 3 4.15 -4.76 -15.10
CA PHE A 3 3.77 -4.72 -13.69
C PHE A 3 2.25 -4.68 -13.56
N GLU A 4 1.68 -5.57 -12.76
CA GLU A 4 0.27 -5.56 -12.41
C GLU A 4 0.12 -5.72 -10.89
N PRO A 5 -0.43 -4.71 -10.18
CA PRO A 5 -0.67 -4.82 -8.75
C PRO A 5 -1.88 -5.72 -8.49
N ARG A 6 -1.88 -6.39 -7.33
CA ARG A 6 -2.96 -7.27 -6.86
C ARG A 6 -4.34 -6.64 -6.95
N ASP A 7 -5.36 -7.49 -7.06
CA ASP A 7 -6.75 -7.07 -7.10
C ASP A 7 -7.11 -6.22 -5.87
N GLY A 8 -7.89 -5.16 -6.09
CA GLY A 8 -8.32 -4.26 -5.03
C GLY A 8 -9.28 -4.89 -4.00
N SER A 9 -9.87 -6.03 -4.31
CA SER A 9 -10.73 -6.81 -3.42
C SER A 9 -9.95 -7.70 -2.44
N ILE A 10 -8.64 -7.88 -2.64
CA ILE A 10 -7.80 -8.64 -1.71
C ILE A 10 -7.66 -7.84 -0.41
N VAL A 11 -8.12 -8.44 0.69
CA VAL A 11 -8.13 -7.83 2.02
C VAL A 11 -6.94 -8.36 2.82
N LEU A 12 -6.13 -7.46 3.35
CA LEU A 12 -5.02 -7.79 4.26
C LEU A 12 -5.28 -7.20 5.64
N GLY A 13 -5.22 -8.01 6.69
CA GLY A 13 -5.40 -7.52 8.07
C GLY A 13 -6.78 -6.90 8.37
N GLY A 14 -7.79 -7.18 7.54
CA GLY A 14 -9.11 -6.52 7.61
C GLY A 14 -9.18 -5.17 6.89
N ILE A 15 -8.15 -4.81 6.11
CA ILE A 15 -8.02 -3.54 5.41
C ILE A 15 -8.14 -3.78 3.90
N PRO A 16 -9.28 -3.41 3.27
CA PRO A 16 -9.43 -3.49 1.82
C PRO A 16 -8.44 -2.56 1.12
N TRP A 17 -8.09 -2.87 -0.14
CA TRP A 17 -7.17 -2.07 -0.97
C TRP A 17 -5.70 -2.04 -0.52
N LEU A 18 -5.38 -2.52 0.70
CA LEU A 18 -4.01 -2.48 1.23
C LEU A 18 -3.03 -3.28 0.38
N ALA A 19 -3.38 -4.51 -0.02
CA ALA A 19 -2.53 -5.34 -0.90
C ALA A 19 -2.10 -4.61 -2.18
N ARG A 20 -3.09 -4.02 -2.85
CA ARG A 20 -2.87 -3.27 -4.08
C ARG A 20 -2.01 -2.03 -3.87
N MET A 21 -2.20 -1.32 -2.76
CA MET A 21 -1.40 -0.15 -2.42
C MET A 21 0.05 -0.52 -2.09
N ILE A 22 0.29 -1.65 -1.41
CA ILE A 22 1.64 -2.19 -1.15
C ILE A 22 2.38 -2.46 -2.45
N ASP A 23 1.75 -3.15 -3.40
CA ASP A 23 2.41 -3.48 -4.68
C ASP A 23 2.80 -2.23 -5.45
N LYS A 24 1.93 -1.23 -5.46
CA LYS A 24 2.20 0.05 -6.11
C LYS A 24 3.32 0.82 -5.43
N ALA A 25 3.37 0.81 -4.09
CA ALA A 25 4.47 1.42 -3.34
C ALA A 25 5.81 0.74 -3.66
N ARG A 26 5.85 -0.61 -3.67
CA ARG A 26 7.03 -1.40 -4.06
C ARG A 26 7.47 -1.08 -5.49
N ALA A 27 6.54 -1.15 -6.45
CA ALA A 27 6.86 -0.87 -7.85
C ALA A 27 7.27 0.59 -8.09
N LYS A 28 6.74 1.55 -7.32
CA LYS A 28 7.20 2.94 -7.38
C LYS A 28 8.65 3.07 -6.91
N ALA A 29 9.01 2.40 -5.82
CA ALA A 29 10.37 2.39 -5.28
C ALA A 29 11.36 1.72 -6.25
N ASP A 30 10.93 0.64 -6.91
CA ASP A 30 11.76 -0.10 -7.86
C ASP A 30 11.80 0.53 -9.27
N GLY A 31 11.03 1.59 -9.52
CA GLY A 31 10.94 2.23 -10.84
C GLY A 31 10.18 1.42 -11.89
N THR A 32 9.37 0.45 -11.47
CA THR A 32 8.64 -0.51 -12.33
C THR A 32 7.13 -0.30 -12.37
N ILE A 33 6.62 0.78 -11.78
CA ILE A 33 5.17 1.05 -11.65
C ILE A 33 4.43 1.25 -12.99
N GLU A 34 5.15 1.46 -14.10
CA GLU A 34 4.59 1.66 -15.45
C GLU A 34 3.48 2.73 -15.46
N ASP A 35 2.28 2.40 -15.95
CA ASP A 35 1.15 3.32 -16.10
C ASP A 35 0.34 3.51 -14.80
N TYR A 36 0.68 2.79 -13.73
CA TYR A 36 -0.02 2.94 -12.45
C TYR A 36 0.44 4.20 -11.70
N ILE A 37 -0.52 4.91 -11.11
CA ILE A 37 -0.25 6.11 -10.32
C ILE A 37 -0.22 5.75 -8.84
N TYR A 38 0.86 6.10 -8.13
CA TYR A 38 0.96 6.00 -6.68
C TYR A 38 1.46 7.33 -6.08
N PRO A 39 0.74 7.90 -5.09
CA PRO A 39 -0.59 7.50 -4.62
C PRO A 39 -1.71 7.96 -5.58
N CYS A 40 -2.66 7.09 -5.94
CA CYS A 40 -3.89 7.48 -6.67
C CYS A 40 -5.02 7.90 -5.69
N PRO A 41 -6.18 8.41 -6.14
CA PRO A 41 -7.26 8.85 -5.24
C PRO A 41 -7.69 7.79 -4.21
N LYS A 42 -7.79 6.51 -4.61
CA LYS A 42 -8.11 5.41 -3.67
C LYS A 42 -7.00 5.14 -2.65
N ASP A 43 -5.74 5.26 -3.06
CA ASP A 43 -4.61 5.13 -2.12
C ASP A 43 -4.64 6.28 -1.12
N GLN A 44 -4.90 7.51 -1.59
CA GLN A 44 -5.02 8.68 -0.72
C GLN A 44 -6.14 8.52 0.31
N ASP A 45 -7.28 7.94 -0.08
CA ASP A 45 -8.37 7.67 0.86
C ASP A 45 -7.99 6.61 1.90
N LEU A 46 -7.26 5.56 1.50
CA LEU A 46 -6.74 4.59 2.46
C LEU A 46 -5.68 5.20 3.39
N LEU A 47 -4.75 6.00 2.85
CA LEU A 47 -3.73 6.72 3.62
C LEU A 47 -4.36 7.63 4.69
N LYS A 48 -5.45 8.36 4.36
CA LYS A 48 -6.22 9.15 5.34
C LYS A 48 -6.80 8.28 6.45
N LYS A 49 -7.38 7.11 6.12
CA LYS A 49 -7.91 6.16 7.13
C LYS A 49 -6.83 5.58 8.02
N LEU A 50 -5.62 5.43 7.49
CA LEU A 50 -4.42 5.01 8.22
C LEU A 50 -3.74 6.16 8.96
N SER A 51 -4.19 7.41 8.80
CA SER A 51 -3.51 8.61 9.31
C SER A 51 -2.03 8.67 8.93
N LEU A 52 -1.69 8.27 7.70
CA LEU A 52 -0.34 8.26 7.14
C LEU A 52 -0.25 9.13 5.90
N THR A 53 0.93 9.70 5.66
CA THR A 53 1.35 10.24 4.36
C THR A 53 1.82 9.11 3.44
N ALA A 54 1.90 9.40 2.14
CA ALA A 54 2.44 8.44 1.17
C ALA A 54 3.94 8.15 1.42
N GLU A 55 4.69 9.13 1.94
CA GLU A 55 6.10 8.97 2.28
C GLU A 55 6.28 8.03 3.47
N GLU A 56 5.52 8.23 4.56
CA GLU A 56 5.53 7.33 5.73
C GLU A 56 5.12 5.91 5.36
N PHE A 57 4.07 5.76 4.54
CA PHE A 57 3.67 4.44 4.08
C PHE A 57 4.72 3.77 3.20
N SER A 58 5.38 4.53 2.32
CA SER A 58 6.45 3.99 1.46
C SER A 58 7.66 3.55 2.29
N ALA A 59 8.00 4.30 3.35
CA ALA A 59 9.04 3.90 4.30
C ALA A 59 8.68 2.59 5.02
N ILE A 60 7.44 2.47 5.52
CA ILE A 60 6.93 1.24 6.14
C ILE A 60 7.07 0.04 5.18
N VAL A 61 6.67 0.20 3.92
CA VAL A 61 6.76 -0.84 2.89
C VAL A 61 8.21 -1.22 2.59
N ALA A 62 9.12 -0.25 2.50
CA ALA A 62 10.54 -0.49 2.22
C ALA A 62 11.26 -1.20 3.39
N GLU A 63 10.84 -0.93 4.62
CA GLU A 63 11.39 -1.54 5.84
C GLU A 63 10.78 -2.90 6.20
N SER A 64 9.81 -3.38 5.42
CA SER A 64 9.07 -4.61 5.73
C SER A 64 9.27 -5.69 4.68
N ASN A 65 9.53 -6.92 5.16
CA ASN A 65 9.84 -8.07 4.31
C ASN A 65 8.59 -8.85 3.90
N SER A 66 7.45 -8.63 4.56
CA SER A 66 6.21 -9.33 4.26
C SER A 66 4.99 -8.42 4.40
N ASP A 67 3.86 -8.89 3.87
CA ASP A 67 2.59 -8.19 4.01
C ASP A 67 2.08 -8.20 5.45
N GLU A 68 2.35 -9.27 6.20
CA GLU A 68 2.01 -9.38 7.63
C GLU A 68 2.72 -8.29 8.44
N GLU A 69 4.01 -8.05 8.20
CA GLU A 69 4.74 -6.97 8.88
C GLU A 69 4.15 -5.59 8.58
N ILE A 70 3.76 -5.34 7.32
CA ILE A 70 3.11 -4.09 6.91
C ILE A 70 1.77 -3.96 7.64
N VAL A 71 0.97 -5.03 7.67
CA VAL A 71 -0.31 -5.06 8.39
C VAL A 71 -0.10 -4.71 9.86
N GLU A 72 0.83 -5.35 10.56
CA GLU A 72 1.10 -5.06 11.97
C GLU A 72 1.50 -3.60 12.21
N LYS A 73 2.30 -3.01 11.31
CA LYS A 73 2.72 -1.60 11.40
C LYS A 73 1.57 -0.60 11.16
N VAL A 74 0.60 -0.92 10.30
CA VAL A 74 -0.46 0.04 9.91
C VAL A 74 -1.80 -0.17 10.62
N LYS A 75 -2.07 -1.38 11.11
CA LYS A 75 -3.39 -1.78 11.65
C LYS A 75 -3.79 -1.00 12.90
N ALA A 76 -2.83 -0.60 13.74
CA ALA A 76 -3.08 0.22 14.93
C ALA A 76 -3.67 1.60 14.58
N ASN A 77 -3.38 2.13 13.39
CA ASN A 77 -3.85 3.44 12.95
C ASN A 77 -5.11 3.38 12.08
N TYR A 78 -5.55 2.18 11.69
CA TYR A 78 -6.66 2.01 10.76
C TYR A 78 -8.00 2.37 11.39
N ARG A 79 -8.67 3.39 10.83
CA ARG A 79 -10.03 3.79 11.17
C ARG A 79 -10.98 3.39 10.04
N GLY A 80 -11.74 2.31 10.29
CA GLY A 80 -12.71 1.71 9.36
C GLY A 80 -13.90 2.61 9.06
#